data_AF-A0AAE0W4G4-F1
#
_entry.id   AF-A0AAE0W4G4-F1
#
_cell.length_a   1.000
_cell.length_b   1.000
_cell.length_c   1.000
_cell.angle_alpha   90.00
_cell.angle_beta   90.00
_cell.angle_gamma   90.00
#
_symmetry.space_group_name_H-M   'P 1'
#
loop_
_entity.id
_entity.type
_entity.pdbx_description
1 polymer ?
#
loop_
_entity_poly.entity_id
_entity_poly.type
_entity_poly.pdbx_seq_one_letter_code
_entity_poly.pdbx_strand_id
1 'polypeptide(L)'
;MMAGEEMASAVADLKDERVPPCLYWSVQQVADWIEELGFPFYRSCITENGINGRKLIQVESSAFPRIGITDFEHIKFIAKSIRDLLGLEEPYWNKSISLPPRSSLGLYLEKKSATGKNVDSVTYSKFLLSFDEAKWKPPLSNHCLIMPHS
;
A
#
# COMPACT_ATOMS: atom_id res chain seq x y z
N MET A 1 -15.68 12.23 -18.33
CA MET A 1 -14.30 12.78 -18.35
C MET A 1 -13.45 12.33 -17.15
N MET A 2 -13.90 11.41 -16.28
CA MET A 2 -13.21 11.09 -15.00
C MET A 2 -12.03 10.11 -15.12
N ALA A 3 -11.93 9.32 -16.19
CA ALA A 3 -10.86 8.34 -16.37
C ALA A 3 -9.52 8.97 -16.80
N GLY A 4 -9.54 10.22 -17.30
CA GLY A 4 -8.35 10.87 -17.84
C GLY A 4 -7.35 11.32 -16.77
N GLU A 5 -7.83 11.82 -15.63
CA GLU A 5 -6.98 12.33 -14.55
C GLU A 5 -6.29 11.21 -13.77
N GLU A 6 -7.00 10.10 -13.50
CA GLU A 6 -6.40 8.92 -12.87
C GLU A 6 -5.31 8.32 -13.75
N MET A 7 -5.56 8.18 -15.06
CA MET A 7 -4.57 7.70 -16.01
C MET A 7 -3.34 8.63 -16.07
N ALA A 8 -3.55 9.95 -16.03
CA ALA A 8 -2.45 10.91 -15.99
C ALA A 8 -1.60 10.79 -14.71
N SER A 9 -2.23 10.64 -13.54
CA SER A 9 -1.49 10.38 -12.29
C SER A 9 -0.72 9.06 -12.36
N ALA A 10 -1.35 7.99 -12.84
CA ALA A 10 -0.72 6.69 -12.95
C ALA A 10 0.51 6.73 -13.87
N VAL A 11 0.41 7.40 -15.02
CA VAL A 11 1.54 7.59 -15.94
C VAL A 11 2.65 8.43 -15.29
N ALA A 12 2.31 9.44 -14.49
CA ALA A 12 3.31 10.25 -13.78
C ALA A 12 4.01 9.44 -12.69
N ASP A 13 3.27 8.64 -11.93
CA ASP A 13 3.81 7.79 -10.87
C ASP A 13 4.69 6.66 -11.45
N LEU A 14 4.29 6.03 -12.56
CA LEU A 14 5.07 4.99 -13.24
C LEU A 14 6.38 5.50 -13.85
N LYS A 15 6.54 6.83 -14.01
CA LYS A 15 7.82 7.44 -14.42
C LYS A 15 8.76 7.66 -13.24
N ASP A 16 8.27 7.63 -12.01
CA ASP A 16 9.07 7.80 -10.80
C ASP A 16 9.53 6.42 -10.31
N GLU A 17 10.84 6.16 -10.38
CA GLU A 17 11.44 4.87 -9.99
C GLU A 17 11.18 4.50 -8.51
N ARG A 18 10.82 5.47 -7.68
CA ARG A 18 10.51 5.25 -6.26
C ARG A 18 9.12 4.67 -6.04
N VAL A 19 8.21 4.81 -7.01
CA VAL A 19 6.84 4.30 -6.88
C VAL A 19 6.78 2.89 -7.46
N PRO A 20 6.39 1.88 -6.66
CA PRO A 20 6.34 0.52 -7.14
C PRO A 20 5.22 0.35 -8.18
N PRO A 21 5.50 -0.20 -9.39
CA PRO A 21 4.51 -0.39 -10.44
C PRO A 21 3.33 -1.28 -10.03
N CYS A 22 3.55 -2.13 -9.02
CA CYS A 22 2.53 -3.03 -8.48
C CYS A 22 1.30 -2.32 -7.91
N LEU A 23 1.42 -1.02 -7.57
CA LEU A 23 0.29 -0.18 -7.16
C LEU A 23 -0.87 -0.22 -8.18
N TYR A 24 -0.54 -0.29 -9.47
CA TYR A 24 -1.49 -0.23 -10.57
C TYR A 24 -1.83 -1.61 -11.15
N TRP A 25 -1.43 -2.70 -10.49
CA TRP A 25 -1.75 -4.04 -10.93
C TRP A 25 -3.25 -4.34 -10.81
N SER A 26 -3.76 -4.97 -11.86
CA SER A 26 -5.07 -5.62 -11.85
C SER A 26 -5.06 -6.86 -10.94
N VAL A 27 -6.25 -7.35 -10.60
CA VAL A 27 -6.41 -8.58 -9.81
C VAL A 27 -5.73 -9.79 -10.47
N GLN A 28 -5.76 -9.87 -11.81
CA GLN A 28 -5.11 -10.96 -12.53
C GLN A 28 -3.58 -10.89 -12.42
N GLN A 29 -2.99 -9.69 -12.54
CA GLN A 29 -1.55 -9.51 -12.39
C GLN A 29 -1.06 -9.86 -10.97
N VAL A 30 -1.86 -9.54 -9.94
CA VAL A 30 -1.55 -9.95 -8.57
C VAL A 30 -1.63 -11.47 -8.42
N ALA A 31 -2.61 -12.11 -9.07
CA ALA A 31 -2.78 -13.56 -9.03
C ALA A 31 -1.63 -14.28 -9.76
N ASP A 32 -1.20 -13.77 -10.92
CA ASP A 32 -0.03 -14.24 -11.67
C ASP A 32 1.24 -14.11 -10.81
N TRP A 33 1.43 -12.99 -10.13
CA TRP A 33 2.56 -12.77 -9.24
C TRP A 33 2.61 -13.79 -8.08
N ILE A 34 1.48 -14.12 -7.46
CA ILE A 34 1.42 -15.13 -6.39
C ILE A 34 1.78 -16.53 -6.91
N GLU A 35 1.39 -16.83 -8.15
CA GLU A 35 1.75 -18.07 -8.83
C GLU A 35 3.26 -18.14 -9.14
N GLU A 36 3.84 -17.04 -9.62
CA GLU A 36 5.30 -16.90 -9.85
C GLU A 36 6.12 -17.03 -8.56
N LEU A 37 5.57 -16.62 -7.41
CA LEU A 37 6.17 -16.84 -6.09
C LEU A 37 6.19 -18.32 -5.65
N GLY A 38 5.54 -19.22 -6.40
CA GLY A 38 5.46 -20.64 -6.10
C GLY A 38 4.20 -21.05 -5.33
N PHE A 39 3.17 -20.19 -5.27
CA PHE A 39 1.91 -20.48 -4.59
C PHE A 39 0.70 -20.52 -5.54
N PRO A 40 0.70 -21.38 -6.58
CA PRO A 40 -0.39 -21.44 -7.57
C PRO A 40 -1.77 -21.71 -6.93
N PHE A 41 -1.80 -22.44 -5.82
CA PHE A 41 -3.05 -22.78 -5.11
C PHE A 41 -3.76 -21.57 -4.49
N TYR A 42 -3.04 -20.47 -4.23
CA TYR A 42 -3.63 -19.24 -3.69
C TYR A 42 -4.11 -18.28 -4.78
N ARG A 43 -3.92 -18.61 -6.05
CA ARG A 43 -4.40 -17.80 -7.18
C ARG A 43 -5.90 -17.53 -7.08
N SER A 44 -6.71 -18.57 -6.85
CA SER A 44 -8.17 -18.43 -6.72
C SER A 44 -8.54 -17.51 -5.55
N CYS A 45 -7.89 -17.68 -4.39
CA CYS A 45 -8.07 -16.84 -3.22
C CYS A 45 -7.89 -15.34 -3.52
N ILE A 46 -6.86 -14.98 -4.28
CA ILE A 46 -6.62 -13.58 -4.70
C ILE A 46 -7.72 -13.08 -5.64
N THR A 47 -8.09 -13.89 -6.64
CA THR A 47 -9.08 -13.49 -7.65
C THR A 47 -10.49 -13.35 -7.07
N GLU A 48 -10.91 -14.29 -6.22
CA GLU A 48 -12.24 -14.30 -5.59
C GLU A 48 -12.42 -13.16 -4.60
N ASN A 49 -11.37 -12.80 -3.85
CA ASN A 49 -11.39 -11.65 -2.93
C ASN A 49 -11.11 -10.31 -3.65
N GLY A 50 -10.84 -10.35 -4.95
CA GLY A 50 -10.57 -9.19 -5.79
C GLY A 50 -9.39 -8.37 -5.28
N ILE A 51 -8.30 -9.01 -4.87
CA ILE A 51 -7.09 -8.34 -4.36
C ILE A 51 -6.35 -7.73 -5.55
N ASN A 52 -6.33 -6.40 -5.63
CA ASN A 52 -5.60 -5.63 -6.64
C ASN A 52 -4.34 -4.98 -6.04
N GLY A 53 -3.56 -4.30 -6.87
CA GLY A 53 -2.34 -3.60 -6.45
C GLY A 53 -2.52 -2.67 -5.25
N ARG A 54 -3.58 -1.85 -5.27
CA ARG A 54 -3.94 -0.96 -4.16
C ARG A 54 -4.27 -1.71 -2.87
N LYS A 55 -4.99 -2.83 -2.96
CA LYS A 55 -5.35 -3.67 -1.81
C LYS A 55 -4.15 -4.34 -1.16
N LEU A 56 -3.09 -4.66 -1.91
CA LEU A 56 -1.86 -5.24 -1.33
C LEU A 56 -1.28 -4.37 -0.21
N ILE A 57 -1.47 -3.05 -0.27
CA ILE A 57 -1.02 -2.09 0.75
C ILE A 57 -1.80 -2.25 2.06
N GLN A 58 -3.06 -2.67 1.99
CA GLN A 58 -3.96 -2.82 3.15
C GLN A 58 -3.98 -4.25 3.71
N VAL A 59 -3.47 -5.24 2.97
CA VAL A 59 -3.49 -6.64 3.41
C VAL A 59 -2.43 -6.84 4.49
N GLU A 60 -2.89 -6.89 5.74
CA GLU A 60 -2.07 -7.28 6.88
C GLU A 60 -1.99 -8.81 7.04
N SER A 61 -0.96 -9.26 7.76
CA SER A 61 -0.76 -10.68 8.07
C SER A 61 -1.98 -11.33 8.75
N SER A 62 -2.76 -10.55 9.49
CA SER A 62 -3.99 -10.97 10.19
C SER A 62 -5.17 -11.24 9.26
N ALA A 63 -5.16 -10.69 8.04
CA ALA A 63 -6.24 -10.81 7.07
C ALA A 63 -6.13 -12.09 6.20
N PHE A 64 -4.94 -12.68 6.09
CA PHE A 64 -4.69 -13.86 5.24
C PHE A 64 -5.59 -15.07 5.52
N PRO A 65 -5.85 -15.47 6.78
CA PRO A 65 -6.72 -16.61 7.05
C PRO A 65 -8.15 -16.38 6.54
N ARG A 66 -8.62 -15.13 6.49
CA ARG A 66 -9.97 -14.80 6.00
C ARG A 66 -10.10 -14.90 4.49
N ILE A 67 -8.99 -14.70 3.77
CA ILE A 67 -8.96 -14.83 2.30
C ILE A 67 -8.62 -16.25 1.84
N GLY A 68 -8.33 -17.18 2.76
CA GLY A 68 -8.05 -18.59 2.46
C GLY A 68 -6.57 -19.00 2.55
N ILE A 69 -5.69 -18.10 2.97
CA ILE A 69 -4.27 -18.41 3.21
C ILE A 69 -4.06 -18.64 4.71
N THR A 70 -4.05 -19.91 5.12
CA THR A 70 -4.06 -20.31 6.53
C THR A 70 -2.72 -20.82 7.05
N ASP A 71 -1.82 -21.26 6.16
CA ASP A 71 -0.50 -21.75 6.55
C ASP A 71 0.40 -20.61 7.03
N PHE A 72 0.95 -20.76 8.24
CA PHE A 72 1.71 -19.69 8.89
C PHE A 72 3.02 -19.34 8.15
N GLU A 73 3.74 -20.34 7.63
CA GLU A 73 4.98 -20.10 6.90
C GLU A 73 4.69 -19.43 5.54
N HIS A 74 3.60 -19.82 4.88
CA HIS A 74 3.14 -19.14 3.66
C HIS A 74 2.75 -17.69 3.94
N ILE A 75 2.00 -17.42 5.02
CA ILE A 75 1.63 -16.06 5.44
C ILE A 75 2.89 -15.22 5.66
N LYS A 76 3.88 -15.76 6.36
CA LYS A 76 5.13 -15.05 6.66
C LYS A 76 5.91 -14.74 5.38
N PHE A 77 6.01 -15.71 4.48
CA PHE A 77 6.70 -15.54 3.20
C PHE A 77 6.00 -14.50 2.33
N ILE A 78 4.68 -14.65 2.10
CA ILE A 78 3.90 -13.74 1.26
C ILE A 78 3.90 -12.32 1.85
N ALA A 79 3.72 -12.17 3.17
CA ALA A 79 3.77 -10.85 3.81
C ALA A 79 5.14 -10.17 3.64
N LYS A 80 6.23 -10.94 3.65
CA LYS A 80 7.56 -10.41 3.33
C LYS A 80 7.66 -10.02 1.86
N SER A 81 7.25 -10.90 0.94
CA SER A 81 7.27 -10.63 -0.51
C SER A 81 6.44 -9.40 -0.89
N ILE A 82 5.31 -9.15 -0.24
CA ILE A 82 4.51 -7.93 -0.42
C ILE A 82 5.31 -6.68 0.00
N ARG A 83 5.99 -6.71 1.14
CA ARG A 83 6.82 -5.59 1.60
C ARG A 83 7.97 -5.31 0.64
N ASP A 84 8.66 -6.37 0.21
CA ASP A 84 9.76 -6.28 -0.76
C ASP A 84 9.26 -5.72 -2.10
N LEU A 85 8.09 -6.17 -2.58
CA LEU A 85 7.47 -5.69 -3.82
C LEU A 85 7.06 -4.21 -3.76
N LEU A 86 6.57 -3.75 -2.61
CA LEU A 86 6.15 -2.36 -2.40
C LEU A 86 7.32 -1.43 -2.02
N GLY A 87 8.53 -1.96 -1.82
CA GLY A 87 9.67 -1.17 -1.33
C GLY A 87 9.45 -0.61 0.08
N LEU A 88 8.65 -1.29 0.91
CA LEU A 88 8.36 -0.86 2.27
C LEU A 88 9.44 -1.32 3.24
N GLU A 89 9.82 -0.44 4.16
CA GLU A 89 10.71 -0.77 5.28
C GLU A 89 10.08 -1.84 6.19
N GLU A 90 10.89 -2.72 6.75
CA GLU A 90 10.43 -3.61 7.80
C GLU A 90 9.98 -2.81 9.03
N PRO A 91 8.93 -3.25 9.74
CA PRO A 91 8.50 -2.60 10.96
C PRO A 91 9.56 -2.80 12.06
N TYR A 92 10.38 -1.78 12.28
CA TYR A 92 11.40 -1.78 13.32
C TYR A 92 10.80 -1.40 14.68
N TRP A 93 10.98 -2.28 15.67
CA TRP A 93 10.53 -2.05 17.05
C TRP A 93 11.22 -0.87 17.74
N ASN A 94 12.38 -0.42 17.23
CA ASN A 94 13.19 0.66 17.78
C ASN A 94 13.08 1.98 16.99
N LYS A 95 12.08 2.14 16.11
CA LYS A 95 11.83 3.40 15.40
C LYS A 95 11.38 4.47 16.41
N SER A 96 12.00 5.64 16.37
CA SER A 96 11.64 6.75 17.26
C SER A 96 10.19 7.17 17.05
N ILE A 97 9.43 7.35 18.12
CA ILE A 97 8.07 7.90 18.07
C ILE A 97 8.04 9.32 17.51
N SER A 98 9.17 10.05 17.53
CA SER A 98 9.27 11.39 16.93
C SER A 98 9.27 11.36 15.40
N LEU A 99 9.55 10.22 14.79
CA LEU A 99 9.50 10.03 13.35
C LEU A 99 8.10 9.58 12.92
N PRO A 100 7.71 9.82 11.65
CA PRO A 100 6.51 9.22 11.10
C PRO A 100 6.55 7.69 11.18
N PRO A 101 5.39 7.03 11.36
CA PRO A 101 5.32 5.58 11.49
C PRO A 101 5.82 4.83 10.26
N ARG A 102 5.73 5.45 9.08
CA ARG A 102 6.17 4.90 7.79
C ARG A 102 7.05 5.88 7.03
N SER A 103 7.83 5.38 6.08
CA SER A 103 8.59 6.21 5.14
C SER A 103 7.65 7.09 4.31
N SER A 104 8.18 8.12 3.65
CA SER A 104 7.40 8.99 2.76
C SER A 104 6.67 8.18 1.67
N LEU A 105 7.33 7.15 1.13
CA LEU A 105 6.71 6.19 0.19
C LEU A 105 5.58 5.41 0.86
N GLY A 106 5.80 4.86 2.05
CA GLY A 106 4.76 4.12 2.76
C GLY A 106 3.51 4.95 3.06
N LEU A 107 3.68 6.20 3.49
CA LEU A 107 2.58 7.13 3.73
C LEU A 107 1.81 7.48 2.44
N TYR A 108 2.54 7.67 1.33
CA TYR A 108 1.93 7.89 0.02
C TYR A 108 1.12 6.67 -0.44
N LEU A 109 1.69 5.47 -0.34
CA LEU A 109 1.02 4.23 -0.71
C LEU A 109 -0.26 4.03 0.12
N GLU A 110 -0.20 4.32 1.42
CA GLU A 110 -1.36 4.29 2.30
C GLU A 110 -2.48 5.20 1.83
N LYS A 111 -2.12 6.43 1.46
CA LYS A 111 -3.07 7.39 0.89
C LYS A 111 -3.67 6.86 -0.40
N LYS A 112 -2.86 6.30 -1.29
CA LYS A 112 -3.25 5.71 -2.59
C LYS A 112 -4.02 4.39 -2.49
N SER A 113 -3.99 3.73 -1.34
CA SER A 113 -4.74 2.49 -1.11
C SER A 113 -6.26 2.71 -1.08
N ALA A 114 -6.69 3.91 -0.67
CA ALA A 114 -8.08 4.34 -0.75
C ALA A 114 -8.50 4.65 -2.19
N THR A 115 -9.80 4.71 -2.44
CA THR A 115 -10.35 5.09 -3.75
C THR A 115 -11.08 6.43 -3.62
N GLY A 116 -10.89 7.33 -4.59
CA GLY A 116 -11.61 8.59 -4.63
C GLY A 116 -10.89 9.66 -5.44
N LYS A 117 -11.65 10.57 -6.05
CA LYS A 117 -11.14 11.59 -6.99
C LYS A 117 -9.89 12.35 -6.49
N ASN A 118 -9.90 12.74 -5.22
CA ASN A 118 -8.78 13.46 -4.59
C ASN A 118 -7.56 12.57 -4.35
N VAL A 119 -7.75 11.28 -4.11
CA VAL A 119 -6.67 10.31 -3.90
C VAL A 119 -6.07 9.90 -5.24
N ASP A 120 -6.93 9.65 -6.23
CA ASP A 120 -6.55 9.12 -7.54
C ASP A 120 -5.70 10.12 -8.33
N SER A 121 -5.97 11.42 -8.16
CA SER A 121 -5.24 12.53 -8.79
C SER A 121 -3.90 12.89 -8.12
N VAL A 122 -3.57 12.33 -6.96
CA VAL A 122 -2.33 12.66 -6.24
C VAL A 122 -1.17 11.84 -6.77
N THR A 123 -0.19 12.51 -7.35
CA THR A 123 1.11 11.92 -7.74
C THR A 123 2.08 11.91 -6.56
N TYR A 124 3.04 11.00 -6.54
CA TYR A 124 4.06 10.91 -5.49
C TYR A 124 4.87 12.21 -5.35
N SER A 125 5.25 12.86 -6.45
CA SER A 125 5.94 14.15 -6.44
C SER A 125 5.14 15.25 -5.74
N LYS A 126 3.84 15.36 -6.06
CA LYS A 126 2.93 16.31 -5.41
C LYS A 126 2.73 15.99 -3.92
N PHE A 127 2.68 14.71 -3.58
CA PHE A 127 2.62 14.26 -2.20
C PHE A 127 3.85 14.70 -1.41
N LEU A 128 5.06 14.49 -1.94
CA LEU A 128 6.31 14.89 -1.29
C LEU A 128 6.37 16.40 -1.02
N LEU A 129 5.99 17.23 -2.01
CA LEU A 129 5.92 18.68 -1.83
C LEU A 129 5.00 19.06 -0.65
N SER A 130 3.81 18.46 -0.58
CA SER A 130 2.89 18.71 0.53
C SER A 130 3.35 18.14 1.87
N PHE A 131 4.14 17.05 1.84
CA PHE A 131 4.62 16.37 3.03
C PHE A 131 5.79 17.10 3.68
N ASP A 132 6.73 17.62 2.89
CA ASP A 132 7.84 18.43 3.40
C ASP A 132 7.35 19.72 4.07
N GLU A 133 6.25 20.28 3.60
CA GLU A 133 5.57 21.42 4.22
C GLU A 133 4.85 21.03 5.54
N ALA A 134 4.49 19.76 5.70
CA ALA A 134 3.75 19.27 6.85
C ALA A 134 4.70 18.83 7.98
N LYS A 135 4.70 19.57 9.10
CA LYS A 135 5.41 19.13 10.31
C LYS A 135 4.70 17.91 10.91
N TRP A 136 5.29 16.72 10.77
CA TRP A 136 4.87 15.55 11.55
C TRP A 136 4.90 15.90 13.05
N LYS A 137 3.79 15.62 13.72
CA LYS A 137 3.67 15.76 15.17
C LYS A 137 3.19 14.41 15.70
N PRO A 138 4.00 13.68 16.48
CA PRO A 138 3.48 12.51 17.15
C PRO A 138 2.31 12.93 18.04
N PRO A 139 1.31 12.06 18.24
CA PRO A 139 0.25 12.35 19.20
C PRO A 139 0.92 12.64 20.55
N LEU A 140 0.83 13.90 21.00
CA LEU A 140 1.25 14.27 22.34
C LEU A 140 0.33 13.49 23.27
N SER A 141 0.91 12.51 23.97
CA SER A 141 0.19 11.63 24.87
C SER A 141 -0.76 12.47 25.74
N ASN A 142 -2.04 12.05 25.72
CA ASN A 142 -3.16 12.37 26.62
C ASN A 142 -4.41 12.99 25.99
N HIS A 143 -4.48 13.24 24.67
CA HIS A 143 -5.72 13.71 24.04
C HIS A 143 -6.07 12.79 22.86
N CYS A 144 -6.97 11.83 23.09
CA CYS A 144 -7.63 11.05 22.04
C CYS A 144 -8.37 12.00 21.08
N LEU A 145 -7.70 12.47 20.04
CA LEU A 145 -8.29 13.30 18.99
C LEU A 145 -8.52 12.46 17.73
N ILE A 146 -9.80 12.15 17.53
CA ILE A 146 -10.42 11.71 16.29
C ILE A 146 -10.10 12.77 15.21
N MET A 147 -9.53 12.38 14.07
CA MET A 147 -9.40 13.30 12.95
C MET A 147 -10.80 13.69 12.45
N PRO A 148 -11.10 14.97 12.18
CA PRO A 148 -12.36 15.33 11.54
C PRO A 148 -12.39 14.73 10.14
N HIS A 149 -13.45 14.00 9.82
CA HIS A 149 -13.75 13.60 8.45
C HIS A 149 -13.92 14.85 7.59
N SER A 150 -13.19 14.88 6.46
CA SER A 150 -13.42 15.85 5.37
C SER A 150 -14.56 15.39 4.49
#